data_AF-A0A7Z6UT60-F1
#
_entry.id   AF-A0A7Z6UT60-F1
#
_cell.length_a   1.000
_cell.length_b   1.000
_cell.length_c   1.000
_cell.angle_alpha   90.00
_cell.angle_beta   90.00
_cell.angle_gamma   90.00
#
_symmetry.space_group_name_H-M   'P 1'
#
loop_
_entity.id
_entity.type
_entity.pdbx_description
1 polymer ?
#
loop_
_entity_poly.entity_id
_entity_poly.type
_entity_poly.pdbx_seq_one_letter_code
_entity_poly.pdbx_strand_id
1 'polypeptide(L)'
;MARPNNGSVADNGTFCLEDWHFGSALAGTFHVFNAQGAPIITKELSANILDSGISRSGRLAYCTTAISPTEDAHKLFLFDLKAGRQLFAVTPARACERFGFDEATLQLVAKVAGGGEYRYGSDGALVDEGAADVALLGSTNYSDVILTAESMLNGKPVVAELESILTALIRARGLGADDNPAWRPAALKVQGLAHEALGQASEAIGCYEEALQLNPRIGVKRKLDSLLKRQR
;
A
#
# COMPACT_ATOMS: atom_id res chain seq x y z
N MET A 1 -23.10 -15.80 16.37
CA MET A 1 -23.82 -16.39 15.22
C MET A 1 -23.05 -15.98 13.97
N ALA A 2 -22.88 -16.89 13.01
CA ALA A 2 -22.14 -16.62 11.77
C ALA A 2 -22.95 -15.69 10.86
N ARG A 3 -22.26 -14.76 10.20
CA ARG A 3 -22.78 -13.83 9.19
C ARG A 3 -21.80 -13.76 8.02
N PRO A 4 -21.93 -14.70 7.05
CA PRO A 4 -21.13 -14.66 5.83
C PRO A 4 -21.32 -13.33 5.10
N ASN A 5 -20.21 -12.72 4.69
CA ASN A 5 -20.20 -11.41 4.02
C ASN A 5 -19.71 -11.49 2.58
N ASN A 6 -18.61 -12.20 2.34
CA ASN A 6 -18.01 -12.33 1.02
C ASN A 6 -17.30 -13.70 0.89
N GLY A 7 -16.91 -14.07 -0.33
CA GLY A 7 -16.19 -15.32 -0.57
C GLY A 7 -15.68 -15.46 -2.00
N SER A 8 -14.80 -16.44 -2.21
CA SER A 8 -14.24 -16.77 -3.52
C SER A 8 -14.09 -18.28 -3.67
N VAL A 9 -14.17 -18.78 -4.91
CA VAL A 9 -14.05 -20.20 -5.23
C VAL A 9 -12.92 -20.42 -6.25
N ALA A 10 -12.09 -21.43 -6.00
CA ALA A 10 -11.04 -21.89 -6.89
C ALA A 10 -11.56 -22.93 -7.89
N ASP A 11 -10.80 -23.19 -8.95
CA ASP A 11 -11.19 -24.10 -10.04
C ASP A 11 -11.32 -25.56 -9.56
N ASN A 12 -10.63 -25.91 -8.47
CA ASN A 12 -10.71 -27.24 -7.86
C ASN A 12 -11.88 -27.39 -6.86
N GLY A 13 -12.73 -26.37 -6.71
CA GLY A 13 -13.87 -26.32 -5.79
C GLY A 13 -13.52 -25.94 -4.35
N THR A 14 -12.25 -25.70 -4.01
CA THR A 14 -11.87 -25.08 -2.72
C THR A 14 -12.41 -23.66 -2.68
N PHE A 15 -12.94 -23.21 -1.54
CA PHE A 15 -13.53 -21.88 -1.43
C PHE A 15 -13.21 -21.23 -0.08
N CYS A 16 -13.16 -19.90 -0.08
CA CYS A 16 -13.01 -19.11 1.14
C CYS A 16 -14.26 -18.29 1.44
N LEU A 17 -14.49 -18.01 2.72
CA LEU A 17 -15.59 -17.20 3.22
C LEU A 17 -15.09 -16.24 4.29
N GLU A 18 -15.59 -15.01 4.21
CA GLU A 18 -15.46 -14.00 5.27
C GLU A 18 -16.71 -14.08 6.15
N ASP A 19 -16.53 -14.38 7.42
CA ASP A 19 -17.60 -14.28 8.42
C ASP A 19 -17.35 -13.04 9.28
N TRP A 20 -18.28 -12.10 9.29
CA TRP A 20 -18.18 -10.86 10.10
C TRP A 20 -18.86 -10.98 11.47
N HIS A 21 -19.39 -12.15 11.78
CA HIS A 21 -20.21 -12.42 12.95
C HIS A 21 -21.45 -11.49 13.02
N PHE A 22 -22.33 -11.77 13.98
CA PHE A 22 -23.40 -10.86 14.37
C PHE A 22 -22.98 -10.05 15.58
N GLY A 23 -23.15 -8.73 15.54
CA GLY A 23 -22.90 -7.83 16.66
C GLY A 23 -22.19 -6.54 16.25
N SER A 24 -21.70 -5.80 17.25
CA SER A 24 -20.91 -4.58 17.09
C SER A 24 -19.42 -4.78 17.33
N ALA A 25 -18.99 -6.01 17.65
CA ALA A 25 -17.57 -6.34 17.78
C ALA A 25 -16.89 -6.20 16.42
N LEU A 26 -15.71 -5.57 16.40
CA LEU A 26 -14.88 -5.47 15.21
C LEU A 26 -14.09 -6.77 15.06
N ALA A 27 -14.74 -7.86 14.68
CA ALA A 27 -14.12 -9.17 14.60
C ALA A 27 -14.64 -9.94 13.38
N GLY A 28 -13.90 -10.95 12.97
CA GLY A 28 -14.35 -11.85 11.94
C GLY A 28 -13.63 -13.18 11.98
N THR A 29 -14.11 -14.13 11.19
CA THR A 29 -13.43 -15.39 10.96
C THR A 29 -13.22 -15.58 9.47
N PHE A 30 -11.97 -15.78 9.07
CA PHE A 30 -11.63 -16.18 7.72
C PHE A 30 -11.62 -17.70 7.65
N HIS A 31 -12.49 -18.24 6.80
CA HIS A 31 -12.60 -19.68 6.58
C HIS A 31 -12.14 -20.05 5.18
N VAL A 32 -11.49 -21.20 5.06
CA VAL A 32 -11.21 -21.86 3.79
C VAL A 32 -11.61 -23.32 3.90
N PHE A 33 -12.40 -23.80 2.95
CA PHE A 33 -12.92 -25.16 2.88
C PHE A 33 -12.47 -25.85 1.60
N ASN A 34 -12.30 -27.16 1.64
CA ASN A 34 -12.12 -27.96 0.43
C ASN A 34 -13.46 -28.12 -0.33
N ALA A 35 -13.42 -28.76 -1.50
CA ALA A 35 -14.59 -28.97 -2.34
C ALA A 35 -15.71 -29.82 -1.70
N GLN A 36 -15.42 -30.53 -0.60
CA GLN A 36 -16.38 -31.31 0.17
C GLN A 36 -16.94 -30.53 1.37
N GLY A 37 -16.52 -29.28 1.56
CA GLY A 37 -16.93 -28.44 2.69
C GLY A 37 -16.18 -28.72 4.00
N ALA A 38 -15.11 -29.52 3.97
CA ALA A 38 -14.28 -29.73 5.15
C ALA A 38 -13.32 -28.54 5.33
N PRO A 39 -13.14 -28.02 6.56
CA PRO A 39 -12.29 -26.86 6.80
C PRO A 39 -10.81 -27.19 6.59
N ILE A 40 -10.11 -26.32 5.88
CA ILE A 40 -8.65 -26.30 5.71
C ILE A 40 -8.04 -25.24 6.64
N ILE A 41 -8.59 -24.03 6.62
CA ILE A 41 -8.19 -22.90 7.48
C ILE A 41 -9.42 -22.36 8.18
N THR A 42 -9.30 -22.12 9.48
CA THR A 42 -10.22 -21.29 10.26
C THR A 42 -9.38 -20.32 11.08
N LYS A 43 -9.39 -19.05 10.70
CA LYS A 43 -8.62 -18.00 11.35
C LYS A 43 -9.57 -16.99 11.98
N GLU A 44 -9.69 -17.02 13.30
CA GLU A 44 -10.35 -15.96 14.06
C GLU A 44 -9.47 -14.71 14.07
N LEU A 45 -10.12 -13.56 13.89
CA LEU A 45 -9.50 -12.26 13.75
C LEU A 45 -10.21 -11.27 14.68
N SER A 46 -9.41 -10.55 15.45
CA SER A 46 -9.85 -9.48 16.34
C SER A 46 -10.18 -8.17 15.60
N ALA A 47 -10.23 -8.19 14.26
CA ALA A 47 -10.56 -7.06 13.40
C ALA A 47 -11.49 -7.53 12.26
N ASN A 48 -12.28 -6.63 11.70
CA ASN A 48 -13.12 -6.94 10.52
C ASN A 48 -12.24 -7.27 9.31
N ILE A 49 -12.67 -8.25 8.53
CA ILE A 49 -12.04 -8.58 7.24
C ILE A 49 -12.47 -7.55 6.20
N LEU A 50 -11.52 -6.98 5.46
CA LEU A 50 -11.78 -6.01 4.38
C LEU A 50 -11.86 -6.66 3.02
N ASP A 51 -10.96 -7.61 2.77
CA ASP A 51 -10.83 -8.29 1.48
C ASP A 51 -10.19 -9.65 1.69
N SER A 52 -10.50 -10.59 0.81
CA SER A 52 -9.93 -11.92 0.80
C SER A 52 -9.94 -12.52 -0.61
N GLY A 53 -9.10 -13.52 -0.81
CA GLY A 53 -9.04 -14.20 -2.10
C GLY A 53 -8.37 -15.56 -2.02
N ILE A 54 -8.64 -16.38 -3.02
CA ILE A 54 -8.04 -17.70 -3.21
C ILE A 54 -7.44 -17.80 -4.60
N SER A 55 -6.27 -18.41 -4.70
CA SER A 55 -5.61 -18.71 -5.97
C SER A 55 -6.45 -19.69 -6.80
N ARG A 56 -6.35 -19.61 -8.13
CA ARG A 56 -7.20 -20.43 -9.04
C ARG A 56 -7.05 -21.93 -8.80
N SER A 57 -5.85 -22.40 -8.45
CA SER A 57 -5.62 -23.82 -8.18
C SER A 57 -6.11 -24.26 -6.79
N GLY A 58 -6.46 -23.32 -5.90
CA GLY A 58 -6.75 -23.57 -4.49
C GLY A 58 -5.51 -23.83 -3.64
N ARG A 59 -4.30 -23.42 -4.08
CA ARG A 59 -3.03 -23.61 -3.36
C ARG A 59 -2.79 -22.57 -2.28
N LEU A 60 -3.08 -21.30 -2.56
CA LEU A 60 -2.89 -20.16 -1.66
C LEU A 60 -4.22 -19.42 -1.42
N ALA A 61 -4.33 -18.77 -0.27
CA ALA A 61 -5.35 -17.78 0.02
C ALA A 61 -4.79 -16.62 0.84
N TYR A 62 -5.40 -15.44 0.75
CA TYR A 62 -5.09 -14.29 1.60
C TYR A 62 -6.35 -13.73 2.23
N CYS A 63 -6.17 -12.99 3.32
CA CYS A 63 -7.16 -12.02 3.77
C CYS A 63 -6.46 -10.77 4.32
N THR A 64 -7.20 -9.66 4.34
CA THR A 64 -6.78 -8.39 4.94
C THR A 64 -7.80 -7.94 5.97
N THR A 65 -7.33 -7.19 6.96
CA THR A 65 -8.19 -6.66 8.03
C THR A 65 -8.20 -5.14 8.06
N ALA A 66 -9.30 -4.60 8.57
CA ALA A 66 -9.50 -3.17 8.74
C ALA A 66 -8.59 -2.59 9.83
N ILE A 67 -8.41 -1.26 9.78
CA ILE A 67 -7.84 -0.52 10.91
C ILE A 67 -8.82 -0.63 12.09
N SER A 68 -8.29 -1.02 13.25
CA SER A 68 -9.04 -1.21 14.49
C SER A 68 -8.10 -0.98 15.70
N PRO A 69 -8.62 -0.92 16.94
CA PRO A 69 -7.78 -0.83 18.14
C PRO A 69 -7.26 -2.19 18.64
N THR A 70 -7.26 -3.23 17.81
CA THR A 70 -7.01 -4.62 18.20
C THR A 70 -5.73 -5.18 17.58
N GLU A 71 -5.33 -6.39 17.96
CA GLU A 71 -4.09 -7.02 17.51
C GLU A 71 -4.05 -7.25 15.99
N ASP A 72 -5.17 -7.67 15.42
CA ASP A 72 -5.29 -7.92 13.98
C ASP A 72 -5.60 -6.64 13.19
N ALA A 73 -5.37 -5.45 13.73
CA ALA A 73 -5.58 -4.19 13.02
C ALA A 73 -4.65 -4.07 11.82
N HIS A 74 -5.21 -3.75 10.64
CA HIS A 74 -4.47 -3.45 9.42
C HIS A 74 -3.39 -4.51 9.11
N LYS A 75 -3.84 -5.78 9.05
CA LYS A 75 -2.98 -6.92 8.77
C LYS A 75 -3.29 -7.51 7.39
N LEU A 76 -2.26 -8.11 6.81
CA LEU A 76 -2.29 -8.93 5.62
C LEU A 76 -1.78 -10.33 6.00
N PHE A 77 -2.59 -11.32 5.67
CA PHE A 77 -2.33 -12.72 5.94
C PHE A 77 -2.18 -13.49 4.62
N LEU A 78 -1.28 -14.46 4.59
CA LEU A 78 -1.17 -15.43 3.51
C LEU A 78 -1.18 -16.85 4.07
N PHE A 79 -1.84 -17.77 3.38
CA PHE A 79 -2.02 -19.16 3.80
C PHE A 79 -1.59 -20.12 2.68
N ASP A 80 -0.89 -21.20 3.04
CA ASP A 80 -0.67 -22.36 2.17
C ASP A 80 -1.74 -23.40 2.50
N LEU A 81 -2.68 -23.58 1.56
CA LEU A 81 -3.86 -24.42 1.75
C LEU A 81 -3.55 -25.91 1.62
N LYS A 82 -2.52 -26.30 0.86
CA LYS A 82 -2.11 -27.71 0.81
C LYS A 82 -1.47 -28.13 2.14
N ALA A 83 -0.70 -27.23 2.75
CA ALA A 83 -0.08 -27.46 4.05
C ALA A 83 -1.03 -27.15 5.23
N GLY A 84 -2.19 -26.52 4.96
CA GLY A 84 -3.17 -26.15 5.98
C GLY A 84 -2.62 -25.16 7.01
N ARG A 85 -1.72 -24.24 6.62
CA ARG A 85 -1.05 -23.33 7.57
C ARG A 85 -0.98 -21.89 7.09
N GLN A 86 -0.92 -20.97 8.06
CA GLN A 86 -0.55 -19.58 7.83
C GLN A 86 0.94 -19.50 7.45
N LEU A 87 1.25 -18.75 6.40
CA LEU A 87 2.61 -18.41 5.99
C LEU A 87 3.10 -17.18 6.77
N PHE A 88 2.33 -16.09 6.75
CA PHE A 88 2.64 -14.88 7.50
C PHE A 88 1.39 -14.10 7.92
N ALA A 89 1.60 -13.15 8.83
CA ALA A 89 0.66 -12.10 9.22
C ALA A 89 1.47 -10.80 9.45
N VAL A 90 1.39 -9.85 8.53
CA VAL A 90 2.20 -8.62 8.58
C VAL A 90 1.31 -7.40 8.42
N THR A 91 1.80 -6.23 8.84
CA THR A 91 1.18 -4.97 8.43
C THR A 91 1.64 -4.67 7.01
N PRO A 92 0.74 -4.40 6.04
CA PRO A 92 1.11 -4.07 4.67
C PRO A 92 2.16 -2.96 4.63
N ALA A 93 3.28 -3.21 3.97
CA ALA A 93 4.40 -2.27 3.90
C ALA A 93 4.16 -1.15 2.87
N ARG A 94 3.22 -1.38 1.94
CA ARG A 94 2.97 -0.57 0.75
C ARG A 94 1.49 -0.68 0.36
N ALA A 95 0.98 0.34 -0.31
CA ALA A 95 -0.37 0.33 -0.88
C ALA A 95 -0.46 -0.62 -2.08
N CYS A 96 -1.66 -1.09 -2.39
CA CYS A 96 -1.96 -1.83 -3.62
C CYS A 96 -3.45 -1.71 -3.96
N GLU A 97 -3.80 -1.98 -5.21
CA GLU A 97 -5.19 -2.00 -5.69
C GLU A 97 -5.83 -3.37 -5.44
N ARG A 98 -5.08 -4.46 -5.66
CA ARG A 98 -5.54 -5.83 -5.48
C ARG A 98 -4.37 -6.79 -5.33
N PHE A 99 -4.65 -8.00 -4.86
CA PHE A 99 -3.67 -9.07 -4.81
C PHE A 99 -3.90 -10.13 -5.89
N GLY A 100 -2.80 -10.77 -6.26
CA GLY A 100 -2.74 -12.00 -7.04
C GLY A 100 -1.71 -12.95 -6.42
N PHE A 101 -1.41 -14.05 -7.10
CA PHE A 101 -0.60 -15.12 -6.53
C PHE A 101 0.50 -15.56 -7.49
N ASP A 102 1.68 -15.86 -6.93
CA ASP A 102 2.69 -16.71 -7.57
C ASP A 102 2.85 -17.96 -6.70
N GLU A 103 2.19 -19.04 -7.13
CA GLU A 103 2.14 -20.29 -6.39
C GLU A 103 3.43 -21.10 -6.45
N ALA A 104 4.27 -20.88 -7.47
CA ALA A 104 5.53 -21.60 -7.63
C ALA A 104 6.53 -21.18 -6.54
N THR A 105 6.50 -19.90 -6.16
CA THR A 105 7.38 -19.31 -5.16
C THR A 105 6.68 -19.03 -3.82
N LEU A 106 5.38 -19.34 -3.71
CA LEU A 106 4.53 -19.05 -2.54
C LEU A 106 4.50 -17.56 -2.17
N GLN A 107 4.41 -16.70 -3.19
CA GLN A 107 4.40 -15.26 -3.05
C GLN A 107 3.01 -14.67 -3.28
N LEU A 108 2.74 -13.58 -2.57
CA LEU A 108 1.57 -12.75 -2.82
C LEU A 108 1.96 -11.56 -3.69
N VAL A 109 1.29 -11.40 -4.82
CA VAL A 109 1.60 -10.37 -5.83
C VAL A 109 0.67 -9.19 -5.63
N ALA A 110 1.19 -8.06 -5.15
CA ALA A 110 0.45 -6.83 -4.99
C ALA A 110 0.44 -6.06 -6.32
N LYS A 111 -0.75 -5.80 -6.87
CA LYS A 111 -0.94 -5.05 -8.11
C LYS A 111 -1.15 -3.57 -7.81
N VAL A 112 -0.49 -2.70 -8.57
CA VAL A 112 -0.57 -1.25 -8.39
C VAL A 112 -1.52 -0.64 -9.43
N ALA A 113 -2.26 0.40 -9.03
CA ALA A 113 -3.18 1.11 -9.91
C ALA A 113 -2.46 1.69 -11.14
N GLY A 114 -3.00 1.47 -12.33
CA GLY A 114 -2.38 1.93 -13.58
C GLY A 114 -1.29 1.02 -14.13
N GLY A 115 -0.97 -0.06 -13.44
CA GLY A 115 0.00 -1.07 -13.86
C GLY A 115 1.20 -1.17 -12.93
N GLY A 116 1.98 -2.23 -13.12
CA GLY A 116 3.07 -2.58 -12.21
C GLY A 116 2.63 -3.45 -11.04
N GLU A 117 3.62 -4.06 -10.40
CA GLU A 117 3.41 -4.98 -9.29
C GLU A 117 4.67 -5.12 -8.45
N TYR A 118 4.47 -5.51 -7.21
CA TYR A 118 5.52 -5.97 -6.31
C TYR A 118 5.04 -7.20 -5.54
N ARG A 119 5.93 -7.81 -4.75
CA ARG A 119 5.65 -9.12 -4.14
C ARG A 119 6.00 -9.16 -2.67
N TYR A 120 5.19 -9.88 -1.92
CA TYR A 120 5.51 -10.36 -0.57
C TYR A 120 6.00 -11.82 -0.66
N GLY A 121 7.11 -12.10 0.02
CA GLY A 121 7.64 -13.44 0.22
C GLY A 121 6.74 -14.28 1.13
N SER A 122 7.05 -15.57 1.25
CA SER A 122 6.33 -16.47 2.16
C SER A 122 6.51 -16.11 3.64
N ASP A 123 7.47 -15.26 3.98
CA ASP A 123 7.72 -14.70 5.31
C ASP A 123 7.01 -13.35 5.54
N GLY A 124 6.37 -12.79 4.51
CA GLY A 124 5.71 -11.50 4.56
C GLY A 124 6.64 -10.29 4.36
N ALA A 125 7.93 -10.51 4.05
CA ALA A 125 8.83 -9.44 3.64
C ALA A 125 8.59 -9.06 2.17
N LEU A 126 8.91 -7.81 1.80
CA LEU A 126 8.94 -7.44 0.38
C LEU A 126 10.10 -8.20 -0.29
N VAL A 127 9.80 -8.82 -1.43
CA VAL A 127 10.82 -9.57 -2.21
C VAL A 127 11.87 -8.62 -2.80
N ASP A 128 11.43 -7.43 -3.21
CA ASP A 128 12.27 -6.38 -3.79
C ASP A 128 11.66 -5.02 -3.44
N GLU A 129 12.30 -4.28 -2.53
CA GLU A 129 11.84 -2.95 -2.12
C GLU A 129 11.97 -1.92 -3.24
N GLY A 130 13.05 -1.97 -4.03
CA GLY A 130 13.27 -1.03 -5.14
C GLY A 130 12.23 -1.22 -6.24
N ALA A 131 11.90 -2.48 -6.57
CA ALA A 131 10.82 -2.77 -7.52
C ALA A 131 9.45 -2.30 -7.00
N ALA A 132 9.20 -2.38 -5.68
CA ALA A 132 7.97 -1.86 -5.08
C ALA A 132 7.88 -0.33 -5.20
N ASP A 133 8.97 0.36 -4.90
CA ASP A 133 9.04 1.82 -5.02
C ASP A 133 8.86 2.27 -6.48
N VAL A 134 9.51 1.59 -7.44
CA VAL A 134 9.33 1.84 -8.88
C VAL A 134 7.88 1.62 -9.32
N ALA A 135 7.24 0.51 -8.89
CA ALA A 135 5.86 0.23 -9.23
C ALA A 135 4.91 1.32 -8.71
N LEU A 136 5.09 1.77 -7.46
CA LEU A 136 4.27 2.80 -6.84
C LEU A 136 4.53 4.20 -7.39
N LEU A 137 5.78 4.55 -7.69
CA LEU A 137 6.10 5.76 -8.44
C LEU A 137 5.55 5.73 -9.88
N GLY A 138 5.17 4.55 -10.40
CA GLY A 138 4.46 4.36 -11.66
C GLY A 138 2.93 4.42 -11.55
N SER A 139 2.38 4.45 -10.34
CA SER A 139 0.93 4.39 -10.10
C SER A 139 0.16 5.53 -10.76
N THR A 140 -1.07 5.25 -11.18
CA THR A 140 -2.05 6.27 -11.57
C THR A 140 -2.82 6.85 -10.39
N ASN A 141 -2.71 6.24 -9.20
CA ASN A 141 -3.23 6.82 -7.97
C ASN A 141 -2.20 7.82 -7.41
N TYR A 142 -2.49 9.11 -7.53
CA TYR A 142 -1.55 10.15 -7.13
C TYR A 142 -1.23 10.15 -5.63
N SER A 143 -2.11 9.67 -4.75
CA SER A 143 -1.79 9.58 -3.32
C SER A 143 -0.66 8.60 -3.06
N ASP A 144 -0.67 7.47 -3.75
CA ASP A 144 0.33 6.42 -3.60
C ASP A 144 1.69 6.92 -4.09
N VAL A 145 1.71 7.66 -5.21
CA VAL A 145 2.92 8.29 -5.74
C VAL A 145 3.49 9.29 -4.73
N ILE A 146 2.67 10.20 -4.20
CA ILE A 146 3.12 11.26 -3.28
C ILE A 146 3.68 10.65 -1.98
N LEU A 147 2.99 9.69 -1.39
CA LEU A 147 3.41 9.03 -0.15
C LEU A 147 4.69 8.21 -0.35
N THR A 148 4.81 7.49 -1.48
CA THR A 148 6.02 6.72 -1.81
C THR A 148 7.21 7.65 -2.03
N ALA A 149 7.03 8.71 -2.82
CA ALA A 149 8.05 9.72 -3.05
C ALA A 149 8.54 10.35 -1.73
N GLU A 150 7.62 10.72 -0.83
CA GLU A 150 7.99 11.27 0.48
C GLU A 150 8.78 10.26 1.34
N SER A 151 8.37 8.99 1.34
CA SER A 151 9.08 7.92 2.03
C SER A 151 10.51 7.75 1.51
N MET A 152 10.68 7.67 0.18
CA MET A 152 11.99 7.54 -0.47
C MET A 152 12.90 8.72 -0.14
N LEU A 153 12.39 9.96 -0.17
CA LEU A 153 13.16 11.16 0.16
C LEU A 153 13.71 11.15 1.60
N ASN A 154 12.98 10.55 2.55
CA ASN A 154 13.47 10.39 3.92
C ASN A 154 14.68 9.41 4.00
N GLY A 155 14.82 8.51 3.02
CA GLY A 155 15.91 7.55 2.89
C GLY A 155 17.20 8.10 2.29
N LYS A 156 17.26 9.39 1.91
CA LYS A 156 18.40 10.03 1.21
C LYS A 156 18.75 9.33 -0.12
N PRO A 157 17.84 9.39 -1.10
CA PRO A 157 17.98 8.68 -2.37
C PRO A 157 19.14 9.23 -3.20
N VAL A 158 19.64 8.41 -4.14
CA VAL A 158 20.65 8.86 -5.11
C VAL A 158 20.05 9.76 -6.17
N VAL A 159 20.89 10.46 -6.95
CA VAL A 159 20.45 11.44 -7.95
C VAL A 159 19.45 10.84 -8.96
N ALA A 160 19.71 9.64 -9.48
CA ALA A 160 18.81 8.99 -10.43
C ALA A 160 17.40 8.71 -9.84
N GLU A 161 17.34 8.38 -8.54
CA GLU A 161 16.07 8.17 -7.85
C GLU A 161 15.35 9.50 -7.62
N LEU A 162 16.07 10.58 -7.29
CA LEU A 162 15.51 11.92 -7.16
C LEU A 162 14.86 12.41 -8.48
N GLU A 163 15.50 12.15 -9.61
CA GLU A 163 14.96 12.48 -10.94
C GLU A 163 13.69 11.67 -11.26
N SER A 164 13.69 10.37 -10.90
CA SER A 164 12.51 9.51 -11.02
C SER A 164 11.36 10.01 -10.14
N ILE A 165 11.65 10.40 -8.90
CA ILE A 165 10.68 10.96 -7.95
C ILE A 165 10.07 12.26 -8.51
N LEU A 166 10.88 13.19 -9.02
CA LEU A 166 10.37 14.43 -9.63
C LEU A 166 9.44 14.14 -10.81
N THR A 167 9.86 13.24 -11.70
CA THR A 167 9.06 12.84 -12.87
C THR A 167 7.71 12.27 -12.43
N ALA A 168 7.71 11.40 -11.42
CA ALA A 168 6.50 10.81 -10.86
C ALA A 168 5.59 11.86 -10.20
N LEU A 169 6.15 12.82 -9.46
CA LEU A 169 5.40 13.89 -8.80
C LEU A 169 4.74 14.85 -9.82
N ILE A 170 5.45 15.23 -10.87
CA ILE A 170 4.88 16.03 -11.96
C ILE A 170 3.70 15.30 -12.59
N ARG A 171 3.84 13.99 -12.85
CA ARG A 171 2.75 13.16 -13.36
C ARG A 171 1.58 13.09 -12.38
N ALA A 172 1.83 12.84 -11.10
CA ALA A 172 0.81 12.75 -10.06
C ALA A 172 0.00 14.06 -9.93
N ARG A 173 0.67 15.21 -10.04
CA ARG A 173 0.02 16.53 -10.11
C ARG A 173 -0.91 16.64 -11.31
N GLY A 174 -0.45 16.22 -12.49
CA GLY A 174 -1.26 16.18 -13.71
C GLY A 174 -2.40 15.15 -13.70
N LEU A 175 -2.33 14.12 -12.86
CA LEU A 175 -3.40 13.12 -12.65
C LEU A 175 -4.51 13.60 -11.72
N GLY A 176 -4.44 14.84 -11.22
CA GLY A 176 -5.48 15.46 -10.41
C GLY A 176 -5.10 15.76 -8.96
N ALA A 177 -3.83 15.57 -8.56
CA ALA A 177 -3.42 16.01 -7.22
C ALA A 177 -3.53 17.53 -7.06
N ASP A 178 -3.32 18.31 -8.13
CA ASP A 178 -3.45 19.77 -8.13
C ASP A 178 -4.92 20.24 -8.03
N ASP A 179 -5.86 19.40 -8.50
CA ASP A 179 -7.29 19.69 -8.41
C ASP A 179 -7.88 19.31 -7.04
N ASN A 180 -7.14 18.53 -6.24
CA ASN A 180 -7.57 18.08 -4.92
C ASN A 180 -6.96 18.96 -3.81
N PRO A 181 -7.76 19.79 -3.12
CA PRO A 181 -7.24 20.70 -2.08
C PRO A 181 -6.55 20.00 -0.91
N ALA A 182 -6.89 18.73 -0.65
CA ALA A 182 -6.24 17.95 0.41
C ALA A 182 -4.84 17.47 0.00
N TRP A 183 -4.59 17.27 -1.30
CA TRP A 183 -3.35 16.67 -1.80
C TRP A 183 -2.41 17.65 -2.47
N ARG A 184 -2.91 18.72 -3.11
CA ARG A 184 -2.06 19.73 -3.77
C ARG A 184 -0.93 20.27 -2.88
N PRO A 185 -1.17 20.67 -1.61
CA PRO A 185 -0.09 21.17 -0.76
C PRO A 185 0.96 20.10 -0.44
N ALA A 186 0.52 18.84 -0.31
CA ALA A 186 1.42 17.71 -0.06
C ALA A 186 2.27 17.41 -1.31
N ALA A 187 1.66 17.37 -2.50
CA ALA A 187 2.38 17.18 -3.75
C ALA A 187 3.47 18.26 -3.96
N LEU A 188 3.12 19.54 -3.75
CA LEU A 188 4.06 20.65 -3.82
C LEU A 188 5.18 20.55 -2.78
N LYS A 189 4.85 20.22 -1.52
CA LYS A 189 5.85 19.97 -0.47
C LYS A 189 6.85 18.91 -0.92
N VAL A 190 6.37 17.76 -1.39
CA VAL A 190 7.23 16.62 -1.74
C VAL A 190 8.06 16.93 -2.98
N GLN A 191 7.49 17.63 -3.98
CA GLN A 191 8.23 18.11 -5.15
C GLN A 191 9.34 19.09 -4.76
N GLY A 192 9.04 20.03 -3.85
CA GLY A 192 10.04 20.96 -3.34
C GLY A 192 11.18 20.26 -2.56
N LEU A 193 10.87 19.20 -1.80
CA LEU A 193 11.90 18.38 -1.14
C LEU A 193 12.82 17.67 -2.14
N ALA A 194 12.27 17.17 -3.25
CA ALA A 194 13.07 16.55 -4.29
C ALA A 194 13.96 17.58 -5.03
N HIS A 195 13.42 18.76 -5.36
CA HIS A 195 14.22 19.87 -5.91
C HIS A 195 15.34 20.31 -4.96
N GLU A 196 15.05 20.45 -3.66
CA GLU A 196 16.07 20.80 -2.64
C GLU A 196 17.20 19.76 -2.62
N ALA A 197 16.85 18.47 -2.63
CA ALA A 197 17.83 17.38 -2.63
C ALA A 197 18.69 17.33 -3.90
N LEU A 198 18.15 17.78 -5.04
CA LEU A 198 18.89 17.94 -6.30
C LEU A 198 19.72 19.23 -6.38
N GLY A 199 19.68 20.09 -5.36
CA GLY A 199 20.35 21.39 -5.36
C GLY A 199 19.64 22.45 -6.20
N GLN A 200 18.41 22.19 -6.65
CA GLN A 200 17.58 23.09 -7.46
C GLN A 200 16.82 24.06 -6.53
N ALA A 201 17.58 25.00 -5.95
CA ALA A 201 17.09 25.85 -4.88
C ALA A 201 15.92 26.76 -5.29
N SER A 202 15.94 27.30 -6.51
CA SER A 202 14.89 28.22 -6.99
C SER A 202 13.55 27.51 -7.17
N GLU A 203 13.58 26.30 -7.75
CA GLU A 203 12.41 25.44 -7.94
C GLU A 203 11.85 24.95 -6.60
N ALA A 204 12.73 24.60 -5.66
CA ALA A 204 12.34 24.22 -4.30
C ALA A 204 11.63 25.36 -3.56
N ILE A 205 12.17 26.58 -3.65
CA ILE A 205 11.56 27.79 -3.06
C ILE A 205 10.15 28.00 -3.62
N GLY A 206 9.98 27.97 -4.95
CA GLY A 206 8.67 28.16 -5.58
C GLY A 206 7.64 27.13 -5.12
N CYS A 207 8.03 25.85 -5.05
CA CYS A 207 7.16 24.79 -4.54
C CYS A 207 6.75 25.03 -3.07
N TYR A 208 7.69 25.44 -2.22
CA TYR A 208 7.41 25.69 -0.80
C TYR A 208 6.53 26.90 -0.54
N GLU A 209 6.74 27.98 -1.30
CA GLU A 209 5.90 29.19 -1.22
C GLU A 209 4.45 28.86 -1.59
N GLU A 210 4.24 28.17 -2.70
CA GLU A 210 2.89 27.75 -3.13
C GLU A 210 2.26 26.78 -2.11
N ALA A 211 3.02 25.79 -1.62
CA ALA A 211 2.53 24.85 -0.61
C ALA A 211 2.09 25.58 0.68
N LEU A 212 2.83 26.59 1.13
CA LEU A 212 2.53 27.36 2.34
C LEU A 212 1.37 28.34 2.15
N GLN A 213 1.18 28.87 0.95
CA GLN A 213 0.00 29.68 0.63
C GLN A 213 -1.29 28.85 0.75
N LEU A 214 -1.25 27.61 0.27
CA LEU A 214 -2.40 26.69 0.33
C LEU A 214 -2.60 26.10 1.74
N ASN A 215 -1.51 25.73 2.41
CA ASN A 215 -1.54 25.20 3.76
C ASN A 215 -0.34 25.71 4.59
N PRO A 216 -0.53 26.76 5.41
CA PRO A 216 0.53 27.31 6.25
C PRO A 216 1.13 26.32 7.27
N ARG A 217 0.45 25.20 7.55
CA ARG A 217 0.88 24.16 8.49
C ARG A 217 1.51 22.94 7.81
N ILE A 218 1.82 23.00 6.52
CA ILE A 218 2.38 21.86 5.76
C ILE A 218 3.83 21.49 6.14
N GLY A 219 4.49 22.28 6.99
CA GLY A 219 5.75 21.90 7.65
C GLY A 219 7.04 22.27 6.92
N VAL A 220 6.98 23.05 5.83
CA VAL A 220 8.18 23.43 5.04
C VAL A 220 8.72 24.84 5.31
N LYS A 221 8.08 25.62 6.19
CA LYS A 221 8.47 27.03 6.47
C LYS A 221 9.95 27.21 6.82
N ARG A 222 10.49 26.38 7.71
CA ARG A 222 11.91 26.46 8.10
C ARG A 222 12.86 26.11 6.95
N LYS A 223 12.47 25.20 6.06
CA LYS A 223 13.26 24.84 4.87
C LYS A 223 13.31 26.01 3.89
N LEU A 224 12.15 26.63 3.63
CA LEU A 224 12.06 27.85 2.83
C LEU A 224 12.95 28.97 3.37
N ASP A 225 12.83 29.29 4.66
CA ASP A 225 13.63 30.34 5.31
C ASP A 225 15.15 30.07 5.19
N SER A 226 15.56 28.80 5.29
CA SER A 226 16.95 28.38 5.13
C SER A 226 17.45 28.57 3.70
N LEU A 227 16.65 28.18 2.69
CA LEU A 227 17.01 28.35 1.28
C LEU A 227 17.11 29.83 0.88
N LEU A 228 16.15 30.66 1.30
CA LEU A 228 16.17 32.10 1.01
C LEU A 228 17.39 32.81 1.60
N LYS A 229 17.90 32.36 2.76
CA LYS A 229 19.13 32.90 3.35
C LYS A 229 20.38 32.50 2.58
N ARG A 230 20.42 31.33 1.96
CA ARG A 230 21.57 30.83 1.19
C ARG A 230 21.70 31.49 -0.19
N GLN A 231 20.62 32.09 -0.70
CA GLN A 231 20.61 32.83 -1.95
C GLN A 231 20.90 34.34 -1.80
N ARG A 232 21.05 34.83 -0.57
CA ARG A 232 21.51 36.20 -0.27
C ARG A 232 23.01 36.22 -0.05
#